data_AF-A0AAV2GBX3-F1
#
_entry.id   AF-A0AAV2GBX3-F1
#
_cell.length_a   1.000
_cell.length_b   1.000
_cell.length_c   1.000
_cell.angle_alpha   90.00
_cell.angle_beta   90.00
_cell.angle_gamma   90.00
#
_symmetry.space_group_name_H-M   'P 1'
#
loop_
_entity.id
_entity.type
_entity.pdbx_description
1 polymer ?
#
loop_
_entity_poly.entity_id
_entity_poly.type
_entity_poly.pdbx_seq_one_letter_code
_entity_poly.pdbx_strand_id
1 'polypeptide(L)' 'MYLASTRPDIAYAVQIVSQFMAAPRIAHLDAVHRILHYLQGTRDVGLFLPSQGSLVLQAFSDSDYAGFVVLRGPL' A
#
# COMPACT_ATOMS: atom_id res chain seq x y z
N MET A 1 -3.33 -8.57 -0.85
CA MET A 1 -3.05 -7.70 0.32
C MET A 1 -1.98 -8.27 1.27
N TYR A 2 -0.97 -9.01 0.79
CA TYR A 2 0.05 -9.62 1.67
C TYR A 2 1.40 -8.89 1.73
N LEU A 3 1.78 -8.15 0.67
CA LEU A 3 3.07 -7.45 0.60
C LEU A 3 3.07 -6.06 1.26
N ALA A 4 1.92 -5.37 1.28
CA ALA A 4 1.82 -4.02 1.87
C ALA A 4 2.03 -4.01 3.39
N SER A 5 1.66 -5.08 4.10
CA SER A 5 1.79 -5.16 5.56
C SER A 5 3.20 -5.48 6.06
N THR A 6 4.08 -6.04 5.22
CA THR A 6 5.45 -6.41 5.62
C THR A 6 6.50 -5.36 5.25
N ARG A 7 6.15 -4.40 4.37
CA ARG A 7 7.08 -3.41 3.80
C ARG A 7 6.42 -2.03 3.62
N PRO A 8 6.30 -1.23 4.70
CA PRO A 8 5.65 0.08 4.65
C PRO A 8 6.39 1.09 3.74
N ASP A 9 7.68 0.87 3.50
CA ASP A 9 8.54 1.63 2.58
C ASP A 9 8.05 1.62 1.12
N ILE A 10 7.33 0.58 0.70
CA ILE A 10 6.76 0.47 -0.65
C ILE A 10 5.24 0.34 -0.67
N ALA A 11 4.58 0.35 0.50
CA ALA A 11 3.13 0.14 0.61
C ALA A 11 2.33 1.14 -0.24
N TYR A 12 2.74 2.41 -0.27
CA TYR A 12 2.11 3.43 -1.12
C TYR A 12 2.26 3.12 -2.61
N ALA A 13 3.47 2.79 -3.07
CA ALA A 13 3.72 2.46 -4.47
C ALA A 13 2.92 1.23 -4.92
N VAL A 14 2.87 0.19 -4.07
CA VAL A 14 2.07 -1.02 -4.31
C VAL A 14 0.58 -0.69 -4.38
N GLN A 15 0.07 0.17 -3.48
CA GLN A 15 -1.34 0.59 -3.47
C GLN A 15 -1.73 1.27 -4.79
N ILE A 16 -0.93 2.24 -5.26
CA ILE A 16 -1.19 2.96 -6.51
C ILE A 16 -1.19 2.00 -7.70
N VAL A 17 -0.17 1.15 -7.82
CA VAL A 17 -0.06 0.21 -8.95
C VAL A 17 -1.16 -0.85 -8.92
N SER A 18 -1.63 -1.23 -7.72
CA SER A 18 -2.74 -2.18 -7.56
C SER A 18 -4.06 -1.68 -8.16
N GLN A 19 -4.30 -0.37 -8.18
CA GLN A 19 -5.49 0.22 -8.79
C GLN A 19 -5.54 0.04 -10.31
N PHE A 20 -4.38 -0.12 -10.95
CA PHE A 20 -4.25 -0.29 -12.40
C PHE A 20 -4.05 -1.74 -12.83
N MET A 21 -4.12 -2.72 -11.92
CA MET A 21 -3.94 -4.14 -12.26
C MET A 21 -5.04 -4.68 -13.18
N ALA A 22 -6.25 -4.09 -13.17
CA ALA A 22 -7.34 -4.50 -14.05
C ALA A 22 -7.09 -4.12 -15.52
N ALA A 23 -6.34 -3.03 -15.78
CA ALA A 23 -6.00 -2.56 -17.11
C ALA A 23 -4.63 -1.84 -17.08
N PRO A 24 -3.52 -2.59 -16.98
CA PRO A 24 -2.21 -2.00 -16.81
C PRO A 24 -1.76 -1.26 -18.06
N ARG A 25 -1.19 -0.07 -17.87
CA ARG A 25 -0.49 0.68 -18.93
C ARG A 25 1.00 0.34 -18.88
N ILE A 26 1.74 0.61 -19.96
CA ILE A 26 3.18 0.33 -20.06
C ILE A 26 3.95 0.91 -18.87
N ALA A 27 3.65 2.16 -18.47
CA ALA A 27 4.29 2.79 -17.31
C ALA A 27 3.99 2.08 -15.97
N HIS A 28 2.80 1.49 -15.82
CA HIS A 28 2.45 0.74 -14.60
C HIS A 28 3.16 -0.61 -14.56
N LEU A 29 3.33 -1.28 -15.70
CA LEU A 29 4.11 -2.52 -15.80
C LEU A 29 5.58 -2.31 -15.43
N ASP A 30 6.20 -1.22 -15.90
CA ASP A 30 7.56 -0.86 -15.49
C ASP A 30 7.66 -0.60 -13.98
N ALA A 31 6.66 0.07 -13.41
CA ALA A 31 6.60 0.27 -11.96
C ALA A 31 6.46 -1.07 -11.21
N VAL A 32 5.63 -2.01 -11.70
CA VAL A 32 5.54 -3.37 -11.13
C VAL A 32 6.90 -4.07 -11.17
N HIS A 33 7.59 -4.06 -12.32
CA HIS A 33 8.91 -4.68 -12.42
C HIS A 33 9.91 -4.06 -11.45
N ARG A 34 9.90 -2.74 -11.31
CA ARG A 34 10.78 -2.04 -10.37
C ARG A 34 10.49 -2.40 -8.92
N ILE A 35 9.20 -2.55 -8.56
CA ILE A 35 8.78 -3.06 -7.24
C ILE A 35 9.26 -4.49 -7.03
N LEU A 36 9.14 -5.38 -8.03
CA LEU A 36 9.59 -6.77 -7.93
C LEU A 36 11.12 -6.89 -7.79
N HIS A 37 11.88 -6.12 -8.55
CA HIS A 37 13.34 -6.05 -8.43
C HIS A 37 13.76 -5.50 -7.06
N TYR A 38 13.08 -4.46 -6.58
CA TYR A 38 13.31 -3.93 -5.23
C TYR A 38 13.06 -5.02 -4.18
N LEU A 39 11.91 -5.71 -4.26
CA LEU A 39 11.56 -6.82 -3.36
C LEU A 39 12.62 -7.92 -3.36
N GLN A 40 13.14 -8.28 -4.53
CA GLN A 40 14.18 -9.29 -4.67
C GLN A 40 15.53 -8.84 -4.07
N GLY A 41 15.94 -7.59 -4.32
CA GLY A 41 17.23 -7.06 -3.87
C GLY A 41 17.27 -6.65 -2.38
N THR A 42 16.12 -6.41 -1.78
CA THR A 42 16.01 -6.01 -0.36
C THR A 42 15.43 -7.11 0.50
N ARG A 43 15.48 -8.39 0.09
CA ARG A 43 14.97 -9.52 0.88
C ARG A 43 15.52 -9.54 2.31
N ASP A 44 16.81 -9.25 2.44
CA ASP A 44 17.54 -9.26 3.71
C ASP A 44 17.58 -7.87 4.39
N VAL A 45 16.93 -6.87 3.79
CA VAL A 45 16.86 -5.49 4.31
C VAL A 45 15.46 -5.25 4.85
N GLY A 46 15.36 -5.04 6.16
CA GLY A 46 14.11 -4.76 6.86
C GLY A 46 14.16 -3.45 7.63
N LEU A 47 12.98 -2.85 7.83
CA LEU A 47 12.81 -1.74 8.75
C LEU A 47 12.82 -2.28 10.19
N PHE A 48 13.84 -1.92 10.96
CA PHE A 48 13.89 -2.21 12.39
C PHE A 48 13.10 -1.14 13.16
N LEU A 49 11.96 -1.55 13.71
CA LEU A 49 11.14 -0.73 14.59
C LEU A 49 11.43 -1.17 16.03
N PRO A 50 12.37 -0.53 16.75
CA PRO A 50 12.68 -0.89 18.13
C PRO A 50 11.45 -0.66 19.01
N SER A 51 11.13 -1.64 19.86
CA SER A 51 10.06 -1.49 20.87
C SER A 51 10.45 -0.60 22.05
N GLN A 52 11.74 -0.25 22.17
CA GLN A 52 12.28 0.61 23.21
C GLN A 52 12.94 1.86 22.62
N GLY A 53 12.47 3.02 23.05
CA GLY A 53 12.79 4.34 22.50
C GLY A 53 11.51 5.12 22.27
N SER A 54 11.49 6.44 22.47
CA SER A 54 10.32 7.29 22.20
C SER A 54 10.09 7.43 20.69
N LEU A 55 9.84 6.32 19.99
CA LEU A 55 9.39 6.33 18.63
C LEU A 55 7.89 6.62 18.65
N VAL A 56 7.51 7.87 18.43
CA VAL A 56 6.10 8.25 18.24
C VAL A 56 5.67 7.72 16.88
N LEU A 57 5.12 6.51 16.85
CA LEU A 57 4.57 5.90 15.63
C LEU A 57 3.22 6.57 15.32
N GLN A 58 3.22 7.52 14.38
CA GLN A 58 1.99 8.11 13.85
C GLN A 58 1.57 7.37 12.58
N ALA A 59 0.56 6.52 12.69
CA ALA A 59 -0.03 5.80 11.57
C ALA A 59 -1.37 6.44 11.18
N PHE A 60 -1.58 6.70 9.90
CA PHE A 60 -2.85 7.17 9.36
C PHE A 60 -3.57 5.98 8.73
N SER A 61 -4.79 5.68 9.20
CA SER A 61 -5.66 4.66 8.64
C SER A 61 -6.89 5.36 8.07
N ASP A 62 -6.96 5.48 6.75
CA ASP A 62 -8.20 5.88 6.07
C ASP A 62 -8.91 4.61 5.62
N SER A 63 -9.98 4.26 6.33
CA SER A 63 -10.77 3.07 6.08
C SER A 63 -12.22 3.46 5.89
N ASP A 64 -12.60 3.81 4.67
CA ASP A 64 -14.00 4.04 4.25
C ASP A 64 -14.56 2.82 3.50
N TYR A 65 -14.36 1.60 4.02
CA TYR A 65 -14.85 0.36 3.39
C TYR A 65 -16.40 0.27 3.24
N ALA A 66 -17.17 1.29 3.62
CA ALA A 66 -18.61 1.35 3.38
C ALA A 66 -19.17 2.79 3.32
N GLY A 67 -18.45 3.73 2.72
CA GLY A 67 -18.93 5.11 2.53
C GLY A 67 -19.97 5.31 1.43
N PHE A 68 -21.06 4.52 1.38
CA PHE A 68 -22.25 4.92 0.62
C PHE A 68 -23.45 5.09 1.56
N VAL A 69 -23.67 6.34 1.93
CA VAL A 69 -24.88 6.82 2.56
C VAL A 69 -25.97 6.90 1.48
N VAL A 70 -26.98 6.03 1.54
CA VAL A 70 -28.25 6.26 0.84
C VAL A 70 -28.97 7.39 1.58
N LEU A 71 -28.96 8.60 1.00
CA LEU A 71 -29.84 9.70 1.41
C LEU A 71 -31.02 9.82 0.43
N ARG A 72 -32.22 9.46 0.93
CA ARG A 72 -33.60 10.01 0.72
C ARG A 72 -34.07 10.30 -0.73
N GLY A 73 -35.27 9.93 -1.19
CA GLY A 73 -36.59 9.87 -0.52
C GLY A 73 -37.71 9.24 -1.40
N PRO A 74 -39.00 9.43 -1.08
CA PRO A 74 -40.11 8.51 -1.32
C PRO A 74 -40.81 8.67 -2.68
N LEU A 75 -41.48 7.60 -3.13
CA LEU A 75 -42.66 7.64 -3.99
C LEU A 75 -43.72 6.73 -3.37
#